data_AF-A0AB38CX03-F1
#
_entry.id   AF-A0AB38CX03-F1
#
_cell.length_a   1.000
_cell.length_b   1.000
_cell.length_c   1.000
_cell.angle_alpha   90.00
_cell.angle_beta   90.00
_cell.angle_gamma   90.00
#
_symmetry.space_group_name_H-M   'P 1'
#
loop_
_entity.id
_entity.type
_entity.pdbx_description
1 polymer ?
#
loop_
_entity_poly.entity_id
_entity_poly.type
_entity_poly.pdbx_seq_one_letter_code
_entity_poly.pdbx_strand_id
1 'polypeptide(L)'
;MSIATSGDPIVQVHRAVASGARAATTALPTVVSAGMRPGHAELLETALSETKKVLGEMARVADVGAAGASALSEQDTANAGKYDGVKDVTR
;
A
#
# COMPACT_ATOMS: atom_id res chain seq x y z
N MET A 1 -3.94 -13.91 -23.40
CA MET A 1 -2.76 -13.56 -22.57
C MET A 1 -3.29 -13.05 -21.23
N SER A 2 -3.56 -13.97 -20.30
CA SER A 2 -3.89 -13.60 -18.92
C SER A 2 -2.56 -13.48 -18.20
N ILE A 3 -2.13 -12.26 -17.87
CA ILE A 3 -1.06 -12.10 -16.89
C ILE A 3 -1.69 -12.57 -15.59
N ALA A 4 -1.40 -13.82 -15.22
CA ALA A 4 -1.72 -14.34 -13.90
C ALA A 4 -0.89 -13.55 -12.89
N THR A 5 -1.41 -12.41 -12.44
CA THR A 5 -0.96 -11.81 -11.19
C THR A 5 -1.35 -12.82 -10.11
N SER A 6 -0.39 -13.61 -9.64
CA SER A 6 -0.61 -14.56 -8.57
C SER A 6 -1.10 -13.80 -7.33
N GLY A 7 -2.33 -14.04 -6.93
CA GLY A 7 -2.96 -13.43 -5.75
C GLY A 7 -4.16 -12.54 -6.09
N ASP A 8 -4.98 -12.29 -5.09
CA ASP A 8 -6.16 -11.44 -5.17
C ASP A 8 -5.77 -10.04 -5.71
N PRO A 9 -6.39 -9.56 -6.81
CA PRO A 9 -6.09 -8.27 -7.41
C PRO A 9 -6.12 -7.11 -6.41
N ILE A 10 -7.04 -7.11 -5.43
CA ILE A 10 -7.12 -6.01 -4.47
C ILE A 10 -5.95 -6.02 -3.48
N VAL A 11 -5.46 -7.22 -3.10
CA VAL A 11 -4.26 -7.38 -2.27
C VAL A 11 -3.04 -6.84 -3.02
N GLN A 12 -2.93 -7.13 -4.32
CA GLN A 12 -1.82 -6.66 -5.14
C GLN A 12 -1.84 -5.15 -5.33
N VAL A 13 -3.02 -4.54 -5.51
CA VAL A 13 -3.17 -3.07 -5.55
C VAL A 13 -2.62 -2.44 -4.28
N HIS A 14 -3.01 -2.93 -3.10
CA HIS A 14 -2.51 -2.41 -1.83
C HIS A 14 -0.99 -2.55 -1.70
N ARG A 15 -0.42 -3.72 -2.06
CA ARG A 15 1.03 -3.93 -2.05
C ARG A 15 1.77 -3.00 -2.99
N ALA A 16 1.22 -2.76 -4.19
CA ALA A 16 1.79 -1.85 -5.17
C ALA A 16 1.80 -0.41 -4.66
N VAL A 17 0.71 0.06 -4.02
CA VAL A 17 0.65 1.38 -3.38
C VAL A 17 1.68 1.49 -2.27
N ALA A 18 1.79 0.48 -1.40
CA ALA A 18 2.76 0.49 -0.30
C ALA A 18 4.21 0.53 -0.83
N SER A 19 4.51 -0.24 -1.87
CA SER A 19 5.80 -0.21 -2.56
C SER A 19 6.09 1.15 -3.19
N GLY A 20 5.13 1.71 -3.93
CA GLY A 20 5.25 3.01 -4.58
C GLY A 20 5.47 4.15 -3.58
N ALA A 21 4.77 4.12 -2.44
CA ALA A 21 4.94 5.09 -1.35
C ALA A 21 6.37 5.07 -0.77
N ARG A 22 6.92 3.88 -0.54
CA ARG A 22 8.30 3.71 -0.06
C ARG A 22 9.31 4.18 -1.11
N ALA A 23 9.13 3.81 -2.37
CA ALA A 23 9.97 4.26 -3.47
C ALA A 23 9.97 5.79 -3.61
N ALA A 24 8.78 6.41 -3.55
CA ALA A 24 8.65 7.87 -3.58
C ALA A 24 9.38 8.54 -2.41
N THR A 25 9.27 7.98 -1.19
CA THR A 25 9.99 8.48 -0.01
C THR A 25 11.51 8.49 -0.25
N THR A 26 12.06 7.42 -0.84
CA THR A 26 13.49 7.32 -1.14
C THR A 26 13.95 8.21 -2.28
N ALA A 27 13.02 8.63 -3.16
CA ALA A 27 13.29 9.47 -4.31
C ALA A 27 13.15 10.97 -4.02
N LEU A 28 12.77 11.36 -2.79
CA LEU A 28 12.64 12.77 -2.43
C LEU A 28 14.00 13.49 -2.52
N PRO A 29 14.03 14.71 -3.08
CA PRO A 29 15.27 15.46 -3.21
C PRO A 29 15.81 15.94 -1.85
N THR A 30 17.10 16.27 -1.82
CA THR A 30 17.75 16.97 -0.70
C THR A 30 17.80 18.48 -0.98
N VAL A 31 17.55 19.33 0.02
CA VAL A 31 17.66 20.77 -0.16
C VAL A 31 19.12 21.19 -0.14
N VAL A 32 19.54 21.94 -1.16
CA VAL A 32 20.83 22.62 -1.21
C VAL A 32 20.58 24.11 -1.03
N SER A 33 20.99 24.67 0.11
CA SER A 33 20.67 26.05 0.51
C SER A 33 21.51 27.13 -0.20
N ALA A 34 22.52 26.74 -0.98
CA ALA A 34 23.42 27.67 -1.66
C ALA A 34 22.65 28.61 -2.61
N GLY A 35 22.79 29.93 -2.40
CA GLY A 35 22.11 30.96 -3.21
C GLY A 35 20.64 31.17 -2.86
N MET A 36 20.08 30.48 -1.86
CA MET A 36 18.71 30.70 -1.40
C MET A 36 18.60 31.93 -0.50
N ARG A 37 17.42 32.55 -0.50
CA ARG A 37 17.09 33.61 0.47
C ARG A 37 17.01 33.03 1.90
N PRO A 38 17.27 33.84 2.94
CA PRO A 38 17.06 33.43 4.32
C PRO A 38 15.66 32.83 4.52
N GLY A 39 15.58 31.69 5.22
CA GLY A 39 14.32 30.98 5.53
C GLY A 39 13.75 30.10 4.40
N HIS A 40 14.15 30.25 3.14
CA HIS A 40 13.61 29.43 2.05
C HIS A 40 14.04 27.96 2.15
N ALA A 41 15.28 27.71 2.56
CA ALA A 41 15.76 26.34 2.76
C ALA A 41 14.95 25.62 3.84
N GLU A 42 14.61 26.32 4.92
CA GLU A 42 13.81 25.79 6.03
C GLU A 42 12.37 25.45 5.61
N LEU A 43 11.74 26.30 4.79
CA LEU A 43 10.42 26.02 4.21
C LEU A 43 10.43 24.76 3.34
N LEU A 44 11.45 24.61 2.49
CA LEU A 44 11.59 23.43 1.63
C LEU A 44 11.86 22.16 2.45
N GLU A 45 12.75 22.22 3.43
CA GLU A 45 13.03 21.09 4.33
C GLU A 45 11.79 20.68 5.12
N THR A 46 11.00 21.65 5.60
CA THR A 46 9.73 21.39 6.28
C THR A 46 8.75 20.68 5.37
N ALA A 47 8.54 21.19 4.15
CA ALA A 47 7.64 20.59 3.17
C ALA A 47 8.08 19.16 2.78
N LEU A 48 9.38 18.93 2.62
CA LEU A 48 9.92 17.59 2.32
C LEU A 48 9.75 16.63 3.50
N SER A 49 9.92 17.11 4.73
CA SER A 49 9.70 16.33 5.95
C SER A 49 8.23 15.93 6.10
N GLU A 50 7.30 16.87 5.87
CA GLU A 50 5.87 16.58 5.85
C GLU A 50 5.51 15.58 4.75
N THR A 51 6.09 15.72 3.55
CA THR A 51 5.90 14.78 2.44
C THR A 51 6.38 13.39 2.81
N LYS A 52 7.57 13.24 3.43
CA LYS A 52 8.08 11.96 3.93
C LYS A 52 7.11 11.32 4.91
N LYS A 53 6.56 12.12 5.84
CA LYS A 53 5.59 11.63 6.83
C LYS A 53 4.32 11.11 6.17
N VAL A 54 3.74 11.86 5.23
CA VAL A 54 2.51 11.45 4.53
C VAL A 54 2.74 10.20 3.69
N LEU A 55 3.86 10.10 2.96
CA LEU A 55 4.21 8.90 2.20
C LEU A 55 4.42 7.69 3.12
N GLY A 56 5.01 7.89 4.30
CA GLY A 56 5.14 6.85 5.33
C GLY A 56 3.79 6.32 5.81
N GLU A 57 2.85 7.21 6.14
CA GLU A 57 1.49 6.81 6.52
C GLU A 57 0.73 6.14 5.37
N MET A 58 0.91 6.62 4.12
CA MET A 58 0.33 5.98 2.94
C MET A 58 0.83 4.54 2.77
N ALA A 59 2.13 4.30 2.96
CA ALA A 59 2.68 2.95 2.93
C ALA A 59 2.05 2.05 4.00
N ARG A 60 1.93 2.56 5.24
CA ARG A 60 1.36 1.85 6.37
C ARG A 60 -0.12 1.49 6.15
N VAL A 61 -0.94 2.45 5.72
CA VAL A 61 -2.37 2.20 5.45
C VAL A 61 -2.55 1.18 4.33
N ALA A 62 -1.70 1.25 3.30
CA ALA A 62 -1.70 0.27 2.23
C ALA A 62 -1.31 -1.14 2.72
N ASP A 63 -0.34 -1.28 3.62
CA ASP A 63 -0.02 -2.59 4.24
C ASP A 63 -1.20 -3.15 5.02
N VAL A 64 -1.90 -2.31 5.79
CA VAL A 64 -3.13 -2.71 6.52
C VAL A 64 -4.22 -3.15 5.54
N GLY A 65 -4.41 -2.42 4.44
CA GLY A 65 -5.34 -2.80 3.38
C GLY A 65 -5.01 -4.15 2.76
N ALA A 66 -3.73 -4.43 2.47
CA ALA A 66 -3.28 -5.72 1.94
C ALA A 66 -3.55 -6.86 2.92
N ALA A 67 -3.29 -6.65 4.21
CA ALA A 67 -3.55 -7.64 5.26
C ALA A 67 -5.05 -7.91 5.43
N GLY A 68 -5.87 -6.86 5.48
CA GLY A 68 -7.33 -6.97 5.60
C GLY A 68 -7.95 -7.68 4.39
N ALA A 69 -7.54 -7.31 3.17
CA ALA A 69 -8.01 -7.96 1.95
C ALA A 69 -7.61 -9.44 1.89
N SER A 70 -6.40 -9.79 2.35
CA SER A 70 -5.97 -11.19 2.41
C SER A 70 -6.82 -12.00 3.39
N ALA A 71 -7.09 -11.45 4.58
CA ALA A 71 -7.91 -12.11 5.60
C ALA A 71 -9.36 -12.34 5.12
N LEU A 72 -9.94 -11.37 4.39
CA LEU A 72 -11.27 -11.53 3.78
C LEU A 72 -11.27 -12.61 2.70
N SER A 73 -10.25 -12.66 1.84
CA SER A 73 -10.09 -13.68 0.80
C SER A 73 -10.00 -15.10 1.39
N GLU A 74 -9.25 -15.26 2.49
CA GLU A 74 -9.17 -16.50 3.26
C GLU A 74 -10.53 -16.89 3.87
N GLN A 75 -11.24 -15.92 4.44
CA GLN A 75 -12.57 -16.14 5.00
C GLN A 75 -13.59 -16.55 3.93
N ASP A 76 -13.57 -15.92 2.75
CA ASP A 76 -14.45 -16.26 1.64
C ASP A 76 -14.19 -17.69 1.15
N THR A 77 -12.91 -18.08 1.03
CA THR A 77 -12.53 -19.46 0.67
C THR A 77 -13.01 -20.46 1.73
N ALA A 78 -12.81 -20.16 3.01
CA ALA A 78 -13.24 -21.01 4.11
C ALA A 78 -14.77 -21.15 4.18
N ASN A 79 -15.52 -20.10 3.84
CA ASN A 79 -16.98 -20.14 3.78
C ASN A 79 -17.45 -20.95 2.58
N ALA A 80 -16.88 -20.74 1.39
CA ALA A 80 -17.23 -21.49 0.18
C ALA A 80 -17.12 -23.01 0.38
N GLY A 81 -16.01 -23.47 0.98
CA GLY A 81 -15.81 -24.90 1.27
C GLY A 81 -16.86 -25.49 2.23
N LYS A 82 -17.41 -24.69 3.15
CA LYS A 82 -18.50 -25.13 4.04
C LYS A 82 -19.84 -25.22 3.30
N TYR A 83 -20.13 -24.29 2.39
CA TYR A 83 -21.38 -24.31 1.62
C TYR A 83 -21.44 -25.47 0.62
N ASP A 84 -20.33 -25.80 -0.04
CA ASP A 84 -20.28 -26.94 -0.95
C ASP A 84 -20.45 -28.26 -0.19
N GLY A 85 -19.86 -28.38 1.02
CA GLY A 85 -20.11 -29.52 1.91
C GLY A 85 -21.57 -29.69 2.34
N VAL A 86 -22.37 -28.62 2.39
CA VAL A 86 -23.82 -28.71 2.69
C VAL A 86 -24.62 -29.18 1.46
N LYS A 87 -24.23 -28.78 0.25
CA LYS A 87 -24.90 -29.23 -0.99
C LYS A 87 -24.75 -30.74 -1.21
N ASP A 88 -23.58 -31.30 -0.91
CA ASP A 88 -23.34 -32.75 -1.02
C ASP A 88 -24.13 -33.58 0.01
N VAL A 89 -24.53 -32.99 1.14
CA VAL A 89 -25.37 -33.66 2.15
C VAL A 89 -26.85 -33.65 1.77
N THR A 90 -27.26 -32.83 0.78
CA THR A 90 -28.67 -32.66 0.39
C THR A 90 -29.04 -33.35 -0.94
N ARG A 91 -28.18 -34.23 -1.47
CA ARG A 91 -28.41 -34.93 -2.75
C ARG A 91 -28.53 -36.44 -2.59
#